data_AF-T5ACF9-F1
#
_entry.id   AF-T5ACF9-F1
#
_cell.length_a   1.000
_cell.length_b   1.000
_cell.length_c   1.000
_cell.angle_alpha   90.00
_cell.angle_beta   90.00
_cell.angle_gamma   90.00
#
_symmetry.space_group_name_H-M   'P 1'
#
loop_
_entity.id
_entity.type
_entity.pdbx_description
1 polymer ?
#
loop_
_entity_poly.entity_id
_entity_poly.type
_entity_poly.pdbx_seq_one_letter_code
_entity_poly.pdbx_strand_id
1 'polypeptide(L)'
;MEVEWREEHEDALLHENLLCLKALSTTARAMEYLHSVQAHLFRRLLHLLFDPDKKGPSEFTTRNIITSVLLTYIESAAPADRVARARIVLAHLRDQEPKEEERPLPFVLEMRQQRPYRVWCKEVVSVTKEVFWIFLHNLNVVALPSDMDAKTAARVASDDAASHGPYAYMLRHFPPERPPVPAAPYVGGVEWDATNYLASHLDLMSAILACTPTPDERNALRSEFRVSGWERCLGDSLRLCKEKFYGSVHTALRTWVAAAAEDGWDVRHVRFGPEPETRKSPWAAKVKVEEAPRLDMPKLDFELGQPRVAHDAWL
;
A
#
# COMPACT_ATOMS: atom_id res chain seq x y z
N MET A 1 -9.46 -26.63 -3.97
CA MET A 1 -10.04 -25.33 -4.36
C MET A 1 -10.48 -25.41 -5.82
N GLU A 2 -11.41 -26.31 -6.12
CA GLU A 2 -11.98 -26.50 -7.47
C GLU A 2 -13.45 -26.03 -7.48
N VAL A 3 -13.74 -24.98 -6.71
CA VAL A 3 -15.08 -24.42 -6.59
C VAL A 3 -15.22 -23.32 -7.64
N GLU A 4 -16.33 -23.35 -8.38
CA GLU A 4 -16.70 -22.34 -9.37
C GLU A 4 -17.36 -21.17 -8.63
N TRP A 5 -16.62 -20.07 -8.47
CA TRP A 5 -16.96 -18.95 -7.58
C TRP A 5 -18.35 -18.35 -7.84
N ARG A 6 -19.25 -18.40 -6.85
CA ARG A 6 -20.54 -17.69 -6.82
C ARG A 6 -20.73 -16.84 -5.56
N GLU A 7 -21.33 -15.68 -5.77
CA GLU A 7 -20.93 -14.35 -5.29
C GLU A 7 -20.89 -14.04 -3.77
N GLU A 8 -21.46 -14.87 -2.87
CA GLU A 8 -21.52 -14.48 -1.44
C GLU A 8 -21.41 -15.64 -0.45
N HIS A 9 -22.08 -16.78 -0.72
CA HIS A 9 -22.01 -17.94 0.17
C HIS A 9 -20.64 -18.63 0.14
N GLU A 10 -20.01 -18.70 -1.03
CA GLU A 10 -18.71 -19.36 -1.20
C GLU A 10 -17.57 -18.51 -0.63
N ASP A 11 -17.70 -17.18 -0.67
CA ASP A 11 -16.81 -16.23 0.03
C ASP A 11 -16.82 -16.49 1.55
N ALA A 12 -18.00 -16.66 2.15
CA ALA A 12 -18.12 -16.92 3.59
C ALA A 12 -17.49 -18.27 3.98
N LEU A 13 -17.75 -19.34 3.21
CA LEU A 13 -17.14 -20.64 3.48
C LEU A 13 -15.62 -20.60 3.30
N LEU A 14 -15.11 -19.91 2.27
CA LEU A 14 -13.67 -19.71 2.11
C LEU A 14 -13.10 -18.95 3.30
N HIS A 15 -13.76 -17.88 3.73
CA HIS A 15 -13.33 -17.05 4.86
C HIS A 15 -13.10 -17.90 6.12
N GLU A 16 -14.09 -18.72 6.50
CA GLU A 16 -13.99 -19.60 7.67
C GLU A 16 -12.88 -20.65 7.52
N ASN A 17 -12.70 -21.22 6.32
CA ASN A 17 -11.61 -22.15 6.05
C ASN A 17 -10.23 -21.47 6.16
N LEU A 18 -10.11 -20.24 5.67
CA LEU A 18 -8.89 -19.46 5.77
C LEU A 18 -8.60 -19.06 7.22
N LEU A 19 -9.62 -18.73 8.02
CA LEU A 19 -9.46 -18.50 9.46
C LEU A 19 -8.98 -19.77 10.19
N CYS A 20 -9.54 -20.93 9.86
CA CYS A 20 -9.04 -22.22 10.38
C CYS A 20 -7.57 -22.44 10.01
N LEU A 21 -7.18 -22.19 8.77
CA LEU A 21 -5.78 -22.30 8.32
C LEU A 21 -4.87 -21.33 9.07
N LYS A 22 -5.29 -20.08 9.25
CA LYS A 22 -4.56 -19.06 10.01
C LYS A 22 -4.39 -19.48 11.47
N ALA A 23 -5.43 -20.01 12.10
CA ALA A 23 -5.36 -20.53 13.46
C ALA A 23 -4.37 -21.70 13.56
N LEU A 24 -4.40 -22.65 12.61
CA LEU A 24 -3.43 -23.75 12.56
C LEU A 24 -1.99 -23.24 12.47
N SER A 25 -1.72 -22.21 11.66
CA SER A 25 -0.37 -21.62 11.50
C SER A 25 0.22 -21.00 12.77
N THR A 26 -0.51 -20.96 13.89
CA THR A 26 0.01 -20.51 15.19
C THR A 26 0.76 -21.60 15.96
N THR A 27 0.70 -22.86 15.50
CA THR A 27 1.34 -23.99 16.19
C THR A 27 2.58 -24.50 15.44
N ALA A 28 3.64 -24.84 16.17
CA ALA A 28 4.90 -25.32 15.57
C ALA A 28 4.71 -26.56 14.67
N ARG A 29 3.93 -27.54 15.14
CA ARG A 29 3.65 -28.77 14.39
C ARG A 29 2.88 -28.51 13.09
N ALA A 30 1.92 -27.59 13.10
CA ALA A 30 1.23 -27.21 11.87
C ALA A 30 2.16 -26.45 10.93
N MET A 31 3.09 -25.63 11.44
CA MET A 31 4.08 -24.94 10.60
C MET A 31 5.05 -25.89 9.91
N GLU A 32 5.48 -26.97 10.56
CA GLU A 32 6.27 -28.05 9.93
C GLU A 32 5.48 -28.69 8.78
N TYR A 33 4.20 -29.02 9.02
CA TYR A 33 3.35 -29.59 7.98
C TYR A 33 3.10 -28.61 6.83
N LEU A 34 2.80 -27.34 7.15
CA LEU A 34 2.60 -26.26 6.19
C LEU A 34 3.85 -26.08 5.33
N HIS A 35 5.05 -26.12 5.92
CA HIS A 35 6.31 -26.11 5.18
C HIS A 35 6.42 -27.28 4.20
N SER A 36 5.95 -28.48 4.55
CA SER A 36 5.99 -29.63 3.63
C SER A 36 5.01 -29.49 2.44
N VAL A 37 3.90 -28.77 2.60
CA VAL A 37 2.86 -28.62 1.56
C VAL A 37 2.83 -27.23 0.90
N GLN A 38 3.70 -26.32 1.32
CA GLN A 38 3.72 -24.90 0.92
C GLN A 38 3.69 -24.71 -0.60
N ALA A 39 4.38 -25.59 -1.35
CA ALA A 39 4.51 -25.43 -2.79
C ALA A 39 3.15 -25.52 -3.50
N HIS A 40 2.29 -26.43 -3.04
CA HIS A 40 0.93 -26.56 -3.54
C HIS A 40 0.00 -25.53 -2.88
N LEU A 41 0.07 -25.37 -1.55
CA LEU A 41 -0.82 -24.49 -0.81
C LEU A 41 -0.69 -23.03 -1.24
N PHE A 42 0.53 -22.47 -1.24
CA PHE A 42 0.75 -21.06 -1.56
C PHE A 42 0.39 -20.73 -2.99
N ARG A 43 0.71 -21.62 -3.94
CA ARG A 43 0.25 -21.46 -5.33
C ARG A 43 -1.26 -21.33 -5.42
N ARG A 44 -2.00 -22.20 -4.73
CA ARG A 44 -3.48 -22.17 -4.75
C ARG A 44 -4.03 -20.93 -4.07
N LEU A 45 -3.46 -20.52 -2.93
CA LEU A 45 -3.89 -19.30 -2.22
C LEU A 45 -3.61 -18.04 -3.03
N LEU A 46 -2.42 -17.91 -3.63
CA LEU A 46 -2.07 -16.76 -4.46
C LEU A 46 -2.89 -16.73 -5.75
N HIS A 47 -3.24 -17.89 -6.30
CA HIS A 47 -4.16 -17.96 -7.44
C HIS A 47 -5.55 -17.39 -7.09
N LEU A 48 -6.02 -17.48 -5.84
CA LEU A 48 -7.26 -16.81 -5.44
C LEU A 48 -7.16 -15.28 -5.50
N LEU A 49 -5.96 -14.71 -5.36
CA LEU A 49 -5.75 -13.25 -5.40
C LEU A 49 -5.40 -12.75 -6.80
N PHE A 50 -4.65 -13.54 -7.56
CA PHE A 50 -3.91 -13.08 -8.74
C PHE A 50 -4.36 -13.70 -10.06
N ASP A 51 -5.39 -14.53 -10.06
CA ASP A 51 -5.95 -15.13 -11.27
C ASP A 51 -6.45 -14.02 -12.23
N PRO A 52 -5.93 -13.95 -13.47
CA PRO A 52 -6.36 -12.94 -14.44
C PRO A 52 -7.74 -13.21 -15.03
N ASP A 53 -8.22 -14.46 -14.99
CA ASP A 53 -9.44 -14.93 -15.66
C ASP A 53 -10.60 -15.06 -14.67
N LYS A 54 -10.32 -15.27 -13.38
CA LYS A 54 -11.34 -15.42 -12.34
C LYS A 54 -11.27 -14.29 -11.33
N LYS A 55 -12.46 -13.80 -10.93
CA LYS A 55 -12.58 -12.87 -9.83
C LYS A 55 -12.24 -13.59 -8.52
N GLY A 56 -11.29 -13.04 -7.76
CA GLY A 56 -10.97 -13.51 -6.42
C GLY A 56 -12.06 -13.18 -5.38
N PRO A 57 -11.83 -13.50 -4.09
CA PRO A 57 -12.75 -13.17 -3.01
C PRO A 57 -13.11 -11.69 -3.00
N SER A 58 -14.37 -11.32 -2.77
CA SER A 58 -14.80 -9.91 -2.78
C SER A 58 -14.27 -9.14 -1.58
N GLU A 59 -14.27 -9.77 -0.41
CA GLU A 59 -13.97 -9.14 0.87
C GLU A 59 -12.46 -8.98 1.12
N PHE A 60 -12.03 -7.75 1.46
CA PHE A 60 -10.62 -7.46 1.79
C PHE A 60 -10.15 -8.24 3.02
N THR A 61 -11.04 -8.49 3.97
CA THR A 61 -10.73 -9.29 5.17
C THR A 61 -10.37 -10.73 4.79
N THR A 62 -11.11 -11.34 3.86
CA THR A 62 -10.82 -12.69 3.31
C THR A 62 -9.48 -12.72 2.59
N ARG A 63 -9.25 -11.76 1.68
CA ARG A 63 -7.96 -11.64 0.96
C ARG A 63 -6.78 -11.45 1.91
N ASN A 64 -6.97 -10.64 2.95
CA ASN A 64 -5.94 -10.34 3.95
C ASN A 64 -5.51 -11.56 4.77
N ILE A 65 -6.37 -12.58 4.93
CA ILE A 65 -5.97 -13.82 5.61
C ILE A 65 -4.86 -14.52 4.81
N ILE A 66 -4.93 -14.52 3.48
CA ILE A 66 -3.93 -15.15 2.61
C ILE A 66 -2.55 -14.49 2.82
N THR A 67 -2.48 -13.16 2.75
CA THR A 67 -1.24 -12.42 3.01
C THR A 67 -0.74 -12.62 4.45
N SER A 68 -1.66 -12.72 5.42
CA SER A 68 -1.31 -12.99 6.82
C SER A 68 -0.66 -14.37 6.97
N VAL A 69 -1.20 -15.42 6.35
CA VAL A 69 -0.62 -16.78 6.39
C VAL A 69 0.79 -16.79 5.79
N LEU A 70 1.02 -16.08 4.69
CA LEU A 70 2.36 -15.98 4.08
C LEU A 70 3.35 -15.25 4.99
N LEU A 71 2.93 -14.16 5.63
CA LEU A 71 3.77 -13.41 6.57
C LEU A 71 4.08 -14.24 7.83
N THR A 72 3.06 -14.84 8.45
CA THR A 72 3.20 -15.73 9.61
C THR A 72 4.11 -16.92 9.30
N TYR A 73 4.08 -17.43 8.06
CA TYR A 73 5.00 -18.48 7.64
C TYR A 73 6.46 -18.04 7.70
N ILE A 74 6.79 -16.81 7.28
CA ILE A 74 8.14 -16.25 7.43
C ILE A 74 8.44 -15.98 8.90
N GLU A 75 7.55 -15.30 9.61
CA GLU A 75 7.76 -14.78 10.96
C GLU A 75 7.96 -15.87 12.01
N SER A 76 7.20 -16.96 11.93
CA SER A 76 7.26 -18.08 12.90
C SER A 76 8.56 -18.90 12.83
N ALA A 77 9.39 -18.68 11.81
CA ALA A 77 10.69 -19.33 11.72
C ALA A 77 11.71 -18.66 12.64
N ALA A 78 12.71 -19.44 13.09
CA ALA A 78 13.91 -18.90 13.68
C ALA A 78 14.62 -17.96 12.68
N PRO A 79 15.36 -16.93 13.14
CA PRO A 79 16.02 -15.94 12.28
C PRO A 79 16.77 -16.52 11.07
N ALA A 80 17.51 -17.63 11.27
CA ALA A 80 18.24 -18.31 10.20
C ALA A 80 17.32 -18.88 9.11
N ASP A 81 16.17 -19.43 9.50
CA ASP A 81 15.21 -20.06 8.60
C ASP A 81 14.29 -19.04 7.91
N ARG A 82 14.14 -17.83 8.48
CA ARG A 82 13.33 -16.76 7.87
C ARG A 82 13.85 -16.39 6.48
N VAL A 83 15.17 -16.39 6.29
CA VAL A 83 15.82 -16.15 4.97
C VAL A 83 15.34 -17.18 3.93
N ALA A 84 15.36 -18.46 4.28
CA ALA A 84 14.91 -19.53 3.38
C ALA A 84 13.40 -19.44 3.12
N ARG A 85 12.59 -19.19 4.14
CA ARG A 85 11.13 -19.06 4.00
C ARG A 85 10.72 -17.84 3.19
N ALA A 86 11.39 -16.70 3.38
CA ALA A 86 11.17 -15.49 2.58
C ALA A 86 11.50 -15.71 1.11
N ARG A 87 12.61 -16.41 0.80
CA ARG A 87 12.95 -16.81 -0.57
C ARG A 87 11.88 -17.71 -1.20
N ILE A 88 11.35 -18.67 -0.44
CA ILE A 88 10.24 -19.54 -0.90
C ILE A 88 9.00 -18.70 -1.23
N VAL A 89 8.58 -17.81 -0.33
CA VAL A 89 7.39 -16.96 -0.55
C VAL A 89 7.60 -16.04 -1.74
N LEU A 90 8.77 -15.41 -1.86
CA LEU A 90 9.12 -14.55 -2.98
C LEU A 90 9.08 -15.29 -4.33
N ALA A 91 9.53 -16.55 -4.37
CA ALA A 91 9.46 -17.38 -5.57
C ALA A 91 8.02 -17.64 -6.03
N HIS A 92 7.09 -17.82 -5.09
CA HIS A 92 5.66 -17.98 -5.42
C HIS A 92 4.98 -16.68 -5.86
N LEU A 93 5.44 -15.53 -5.34
CA LEU A 93 4.94 -14.21 -5.73
C LEU A 93 5.46 -13.76 -7.10
N ARG A 94 6.48 -14.42 -7.65
CA ARG A 94 7.02 -14.11 -8.97
C ARG A 94 6.01 -14.48 -10.05
N ASP A 95 5.78 -13.56 -10.98
CA ASP A 95 4.99 -13.75 -12.20
C ASP A 95 5.46 -15.05 -12.89
N GLN A 96 4.52 -15.95 -13.17
CA GLN A 96 4.82 -17.23 -13.82
C GLN A 96 5.18 -16.99 -15.29
N GLU A 97 6.16 -17.76 -15.80
CA GLU A 97 6.46 -17.71 -17.22
C GLU A 97 5.26 -18.20 -18.04
N PRO A 98 4.95 -17.55 -19.19
CA PRO A 98 3.94 -18.07 -20.11
C PRO A 98 4.28 -19.50 -20.51
N LYS A 99 3.25 -20.28 -20.86
CA LYS A 99 3.46 -21.59 -21.50
C LYS A 99 4.33 -21.38 -22.75
N GLU A 100 5.09 -22.40 -23.13
CA GLU A 100 6.01 -22.32 -24.28
C GLU A 100 5.29 -21.86 -25.57
N GLU A 101 4.04 -22.29 -25.74
CA GLU A 101 3.12 -21.94 -26.83
C GLU A 101 2.72 -20.45 -26.86
N GLU A 102 2.75 -19.78 -25.70
CA GLU A 102 2.39 -18.37 -25.51
C GLU A 102 3.64 -17.47 -25.41
N ARG A 103 4.83 -18.05 -25.48
CA ARG A 103 6.09 -17.33 -25.32
C ARG A 103 6.33 -16.43 -26.55
N PRO A 104 6.55 -15.12 -26.35
CA PRO A 104 6.91 -14.22 -27.45
C PRO A 104 8.19 -14.68 -28.15
N LEU A 105 8.30 -14.36 -29.45
CA LEU A 105 9.50 -14.62 -30.24
C LEU A 105 10.76 -14.01 -29.57
N PRO A 106 11.96 -14.62 -29.71
CA PRO A 106 13.16 -14.19 -28.99
C PRO A 106 13.51 -12.71 -29.13
N PHE A 107 13.38 -12.13 -30.32
CA PHE A 107 13.65 -10.70 -30.54
C PHE A 107 12.70 -9.77 -29.76
N VAL A 108 11.49 -10.23 -29.43
CA VAL A 108 10.53 -9.48 -28.58
C VAL A 108 10.93 -9.55 -27.12
N LEU A 109 11.54 -10.66 -26.68
CA LEU A 109 12.02 -10.83 -25.31
C LEU A 109 13.21 -9.90 -25.02
N GLU A 110 14.09 -9.69 -26.01
CA GLU A 110 15.25 -8.78 -25.89
C GLU A 110 14.83 -7.31 -25.72
N MET A 111 13.68 -6.91 -26.26
CA MET A 111 13.16 -5.54 -26.14
C MET A 111 12.31 -5.31 -24.88
N ARG A 112 11.86 -6.38 -24.21
CA ARG A 112 10.98 -6.29 -23.05
C ARG A 112 11.78 -6.33 -21.75
N GLN A 113 11.71 -5.25 -20.99
CA GLN A 113 12.17 -5.28 -19.60
C GLN A 113 11.27 -6.22 -18.78
N GLN A 114 11.87 -7.21 -18.12
CA GLN A 114 11.13 -8.13 -17.25
C GLN A 114 10.55 -7.38 -16.05
N ARG A 115 9.30 -7.69 -15.69
CA ARG A 115 8.56 -7.09 -14.57
C ARG A 115 8.09 -8.21 -13.63
N PRO A 116 8.99 -8.87 -12.89
CA PRO A 116 8.75 -10.17 -12.27
C PRO A 116 7.69 -10.18 -11.16
N TYR A 117 7.26 -9.02 -10.65
CA TYR A 117 6.22 -8.90 -9.63
C TYR A 117 5.07 -8.00 -10.07
N ARG A 118 4.78 -7.95 -11.37
CA ARG A 118 3.76 -7.05 -11.94
C ARG A 118 2.37 -7.49 -11.52
N VAL A 119 2.07 -8.79 -11.48
CA VAL A 119 0.75 -9.28 -11.08
C VAL A 119 0.48 -8.96 -9.61
N TRP A 120 1.48 -9.18 -8.74
CA TRP A 120 1.38 -8.80 -7.33
C TRP A 120 1.18 -7.29 -7.16
N CYS A 121 1.95 -6.45 -7.86
CA CYS A 121 1.74 -4.99 -7.83
C CYS A 121 0.35 -4.59 -8.35
N LYS A 122 -0.17 -5.29 -9.37
CA LYS A 122 -1.48 -5.01 -9.96
C LYS A 122 -2.60 -5.19 -8.94
N GLU A 123 -2.53 -6.20 -8.07
CA GLU A 123 -3.55 -6.38 -7.02
C GLU A 123 -3.63 -5.15 -6.11
N VAL A 124 -2.49 -4.73 -5.57
CA VAL A 124 -2.42 -3.55 -4.68
C VAL A 124 -2.92 -2.29 -5.40
N VAL A 125 -2.51 -2.08 -6.66
CA VAL A 125 -2.99 -0.96 -7.47
C VAL A 125 -4.50 -1.02 -7.70
N SER A 126 -5.08 -2.21 -7.94
CA SER A 126 -6.52 -2.37 -8.11
C SER A 126 -7.28 -1.94 -6.85
N VAL A 127 -6.83 -2.38 -5.67
CA VAL A 127 -7.43 -1.95 -4.39
C VAL A 127 -7.37 -0.42 -4.24
N THR A 128 -6.24 0.22 -4.59
CA THR A 128 -6.18 1.70 -4.53
C THR A 128 -7.16 2.41 -5.44
N LYS A 129 -7.63 1.77 -6.52
CA LYS A 129 -8.65 2.31 -7.42
C LYS A 129 -10.06 2.03 -6.91
N GLU A 130 -10.28 0.88 -6.29
CA GLU A 130 -11.57 0.50 -5.69
C GLU A 130 -11.96 1.44 -4.55
N VAL A 131 -11.00 1.83 -3.70
CA VAL A 131 -11.20 2.76 -2.57
C VAL A 131 -10.52 4.11 -2.78
N PHE A 132 -10.50 4.62 -4.02
CA PHE A 132 -9.67 5.77 -4.40
C PHE A 132 -9.90 7.05 -3.57
N TRP A 133 -11.12 7.26 -3.04
CA TRP A 133 -11.51 8.47 -2.31
C TRP A 133 -10.78 8.66 -0.97
N ILE A 134 -10.09 7.63 -0.47
CA ILE A 134 -9.29 7.75 0.77
C ILE A 134 -7.91 8.37 0.53
N PHE A 135 -7.45 8.45 -0.73
CA PHE A 135 -6.10 8.86 -1.14
C PHE A 135 -6.03 10.32 -1.64
N LEU A 136 -6.51 11.27 -0.83
CA LEU A 136 -6.65 12.68 -1.22
C LEU A 136 -5.68 13.63 -0.47
N HIS A 137 -4.68 13.11 0.24
CA HIS A 137 -3.81 13.86 1.14
C HIS A 137 -2.41 14.07 0.54
N ASN A 138 -2.33 14.92 -0.49
CA ASN A 138 -1.13 15.20 -1.29
C ASN A 138 0.09 15.71 -0.48
N LEU A 139 -0.16 16.28 0.70
CA LEU A 139 0.87 16.85 1.58
C LEU A 139 1.49 15.84 2.55
N ASN A 140 1.03 14.59 2.55
CA ASN A 140 1.63 13.57 3.40
C ASN A 140 3.08 13.34 3.00
N VAL A 141 3.93 13.15 4.01
CA VAL A 141 5.34 12.81 3.86
C VAL A 141 5.61 11.55 4.66
N VAL A 142 6.25 10.55 4.05
CA VAL A 142 6.73 9.37 4.78
C VAL A 142 8.02 9.77 5.51
N ALA A 143 7.94 9.90 6.83
CA ALA A 143 9.06 10.29 7.66
C ALA A 143 10.14 9.19 7.75
N LEU A 144 11.40 9.60 7.80
CA LEU A 144 12.51 8.72 8.19
C LEU A 144 12.63 8.67 9.72
N PRO A 145 13.28 7.62 10.27
CA PRO A 145 13.62 7.59 11.69
C PRO A 145 14.41 8.83 12.15
N SER A 146 15.25 9.39 11.28
CA SER A 146 16.02 10.61 11.54
C SER A 146 15.18 11.89 11.64
N ASP A 147 13.96 11.89 11.09
CA ASP A 147 13.08 13.05 11.08
C ASP A 147 12.28 13.17 12.39
N MET A 148 12.30 12.13 13.22
CA MET A 148 11.50 12.03 14.44
C MET A 148 12.17 12.73 15.62
N ASP A 149 11.38 13.45 16.43
CA ASP A 149 11.87 14.09 17.65
C ASP A 149 12.55 13.09 18.59
N ALA A 150 13.56 13.56 19.34
CA ALA A 150 14.35 12.74 20.26
C ALA A 150 13.52 11.92 21.25
N LYS A 151 12.34 12.41 21.67
CA LYS A 151 11.39 11.68 22.54
C LYS A 151 10.71 10.49 21.85
N THR A 152 10.43 10.61 20.55
CA THR A 152 9.82 9.56 19.74
C THR A 152 10.89 8.56 19.29
N ALA A 153 12.08 9.04 18.92
CA ALA A 153 13.24 8.21 18.62
C ALA A 153 13.64 7.30 19.81
N ALA A 154 13.60 7.81 21.03
CA ALA A 154 13.91 7.04 22.25
C ALA A 154 12.91 5.91 22.56
N ARG A 155 11.63 6.02 22.12
CA ARG A 155 10.63 4.96 22.26
C ARG A 155 10.79 3.86 21.21
N VAL A 156 11.35 4.19 20.05
CA VAL A 156 11.63 3.23 18.97
C VAL A 156 12.99 2.54 19.22
N ALA A 157 13.94 3.23 19.84
CA ALA A 157 15.26 2.72 20.18
C ALA A 157 15.30 1.81 21.43
N SER A 158 14.22 1.70 22.22
CA SER A 158 14.22 0.85 23.42
C SER A 158 14.21 -0.66 23.14
N ASP A 159 13.97 -1.06 21.89
CA ASP A 159 14.02 -2.46 21.43
C ASP A 159 15.36 -2.85 20.77
N ASP A 160 16.39 -2.00 20.87
CA ASP A 160 17.69 -2.14 20.18
C ASP A 160 18.61 -3.22 20.80
N ALA A 161 18.02 -4.26 21.42
CA ALA A 161 18.72 -5.46 21.86
C ALA A 161 19.31 -6.29 20.70
N ALA A 162 18.96 -5.95 19.45
CA ALA A 162 19.36 -6.63 18.22
C ALA A 162 20.49 -5.93 17.44
N SER A 163 21.19 -4.95 18.04
CA SER A 163 22.12 -4.07 17.29
C SER A 163 23.40 -4.75 16.77
N HIS A 164 23.75 -5.94 17.29
CA HIS A 164 24.95 -6.67 16.89
C HIS A 164 24.65 -8.15 16.65
N GLY A 165 24.68 -8.57 15.38
CA GLY A 165 24.54 -9.97 14.99
C GLY A 165 24.33 -10.15 13.48
N PRO A 166 24.47 -11.37 12.95
CA PRO A 166 24.31 -11.65 11.52
C PRO A 166 22.92 -11.33 10.97
N TYR A 167 21.91 -11.21 11.86
CA TYR A 167 20.52 -10.90 11.51
C TYR A 167 20.06 -9.52 12.00
N ALA A 168 20.99 -8.63 12.42
CA ALA A 168 20.64 -7.31 12.99
C ALA A 168 19.76 -6.47 12.04
N TYR A 169 20.13 -6.41 10.76
CA TYR A 169 19.35 -5.71 9.73
C TYR A 169 17.94 -6.30 9.62
N MET A 170 17.83 -7.64 9.56
CA MET A 170 16.55 -8.32 9.46
C MET A 170 15.68 -7.99 10.65
N LEU A 171 16.19 -8.09 11.88
CA LEU A 171 15.40 -7.85 13.09
C LEU A 171 14.96 -6.39 13.20
N ARG A 172 15.81 -5.44 12.79
CA ARG A 172 15.48 -4.00 12.82
C ARG A 172 14.41 -3.61 11.80
N HIS A 173 14.46 -4.20 10.61
CA HIS A 173 13.59 -3.82 9.47
C HIS A 173 12.47 -4.83 9.19
N PHE A 174 12.35 -5.89 9.99
CA PHE A 174 11.19 -6.78 9.93
C PHE A 174 9.92 -5.98 10.28
N PRO A 175 8.78 -6.23 9.62
CA PRO A 175 7.53 -5.57 9.97
C PRO A 175 7.22 -5.73 11.48
N PRO A 176 6.92 -4.64 12.19
CA PRO A 176 6.57 -4.72 13.60
C PRO A 176 5.17 -5.31 13.78
N GLU A 177 4.94 -5.94 14.92
CA GLU A 177 3.58 -6.32 15.32
C GLU A 177 2.71 -5.06 15.41
N ARG A 178 1.49 -5.14 14.86
CA ARG A 178 0.58 -4.00 14.87
C ARG A 178 -0.03 -3.83 16.26
N PRO A 179 -0.08 -2.60 16.79
CA PRO A 179 -0.69 -2.36 18.10
C PRO A 179 -2.19 -2.71 18.06
N PRO A 180 -2.78 -3.10 19.21
CA PRO A 180 -4.22 -3.28 19.31
C PRO A 180 -4.97 -2.02 18.87
N VAL A 181 -5.99 -2.21 18.03
CA VAL A 181 -6.77 -1.12 17.47
C VAL A 181 -7.88 -0.77 18.45
N PRO A 182 -7.97 0.49 18.94
CA PRO A 182 -9.06 0.90 19.80
C PRO A 182 -10.39 0.88 19.04
N ALA A 183 -11.47 0.52 19.72
CA ALA A 183 -12.81 0.57 19.12
C ALA A 183 -13.15 2.01 18.70
N ALA A 184 -13.42 2.20 17.42
CA ALA A 184 -13.81 3.49 16.85
C ALA A 184 -14.79 3.28 15.69
N PRO A 185 -15.66 4.26 15.36
CA PRO A 185 -16.73 4.08 14.36
C PRO A 185 -16.25 3.74 12.95
N TYR A 186 -15.01 4.07 12.58
CA TYR A 186 -14.43 3.78 11.27
C TYR A 186 -13.74 2.40 11.21
N VAL A 187 -13.58 1.71 12.34
CA VAL A 187 -12.93 0.39 12.41
C VAL A 187 -13.92 -0.67 11.93
N GLY A 188 -13.47 -1.56 11.05
CA GLY A 188 -14.29 -2.62 10.44
C GLY A 188 -15.20 -2.14 9.30
N GLY A 189 -15.01 -0.91 8.82
CA GLY A 189 -15.59 -0.46 7.55
C GLY A 189 -14.73 -0.82 6.35
N VAL A 190 -15.29 -0.72 5.14
CA VAL A 190 -14.61 -1.09 3.88
C VAL A 190 -13.26 -0.39 3.71
N GLU A 191 -13.16 0.90 4.06
CA GLU A 191 -11.91 1.66 3.98
C GLU A 191 -10.85 1.12 4.94
N TRP A 192 -11.27 0.73 6.15
CA TRP A 192 -10.40 0.17 7.16
C TRP A 192 -9.87 -1.19 6.73
N ASP A 193 -10.73 -2.05 6.19
CA ASP A 193 -10.33 -3.38 5.75
C ASP A 193 -9.43 -3.32 4.52
N ALA A 194 -9.76 -2.45 3.55
CA ALA A 194 -8.92 -2.20 2.38
C ALA A 194 -7.52 -1.72 2.78
N THR A 195 -7.42 -0.77 3.71
CA THR A 195 -6.12 -0.24 4.14
C THR A 195 -5.30 -1.22 4.97
N ASN A 196 -5.94 -2.08 5.77
CA ASN A 196 -5.24 -3.18 6.44
C ASN A 196 -4.75 -4.25 5.46
N TYR A 197 -5.50 -4.51 4.40
CA TYR A 197 -5.10 -5.40 3.31
C TYR A 197 -3.93 -4.82 2.50
N LEU A 198 -3.98 -3.53 2.17
CA LEU A 198 -2.85 -2.82 1.55
C LEU A 198 -1.60 -2.88 2.44
N ALA A 199 -1.75 -2.61 3.74
CA ALA A 199 -0.65 -2.66 4.69
C ALA A 199 -0.05 -4.07 4.81
N SER A 200 -0.86 -5.14 4.74
CA SER A 200 -0.33 -6.51 4.85
C SER A 200 0.54 -6.90 3.65
N HIS A 201 0.26 -6.37 2.46
CA HIS A 201 1.15 -6.54 1.31
C HIS A 201 2.48 -5.81 1.48
N LEU A 202 2.48 -4.59 2.05
CA LEU A 202 3.70 -3.85 2.33
C LEU A 202 4.52 -4.50 3.43
N ASP A 203 3.87 -5.07 4.44
CA ASP A 203 4.55 -5.84 5.49
C ASP A 203 5.15 -7.12 4.90
N LEU A 204 4.44 -7.85 4.05
CA LEU A 204 4.98 -9.03 3.38
C LEU A 204 6.21 -8.67 2.51
N MET A 205 6.13 -7.58 1.74
CA MET A 205 7.28 -7.06 0.99
C MET A 205 8.46 -6.71 1.90
N SER A 206 8.19 -5.98 2.98
CA SER A 206 9.21 -5.52 3.91
C SER A 206 9.87 -6.69 4.65
N ALA A 207 9.10 -7.72 5.03
CA ALA A 207 9.63 -8.96 5.60
C ALA A 207 10.58 -9.68 4.62
N ILE A 208 10.21 -9.77 3.34
CA ILE A 208 11.05 -10.39 2.31
C ILE A 208 12.36 -9.58 2.13
N LEU A 209 12.28 -8.25 2.05
CA LEU A 209 13.45 -7.39 1.95
C LEU A 209 14.34 -7.49 3.19
N ALA A 210 13.76 -7.48 4.39
CA ALA A 210 14.48 -7.64 5.66
C ALA A 210 15.21 -8.98 5.74
N CYS A 211 14.60 -10.05 5.22
CA CYS A 211 15.18 -11.39 5.17
C CYS A 211 16.19 -11.59 4.02
N THR A 212 16.41 -10.58 3.17
CA THR A 212 17.40 -10.65 2.08
C THR A 212 18.77 -10.21 2.62
N PRO A 213 19.81 -11.08 2.62
CA PRO A 213 20.99 -10.90 3.49
C PRO A 213 21.84 -9.66 3.20
N THR A 214 22.09 -9.33 1.93
CA THR A 214 23.04 -8.27 1.57
C THR A 214 22.35 -7.01 1.02
N PRO A 215 22.93 -5.81 1.21
CA PRO A 215 22.42 -4.58 0.61
C PRO A 215 22.29 -4.67 -0.91
N ASP A 216 23.25 -5.32 -1.57
CA ASP A 216 23.25 -5.49 -3.03
C ASP A 216 22.08 -6.36 -3.50
N GLU A 217 21.84 -7.51 -2.86
CA GLU A 217 20.69 -8.37 -3.16
C GLU A 217 19.36 -7.64 -2.86
N ARG A 218 19.30 -6.86 -1.77
CA ARG A 218 18.12 -6.06 -1.43
C ARG A 218 17.84 -4.99 -2.48
N ASN A 219 18.86 -4.26 -2.93
CA ASN A 219 18.72 -3.22 -3.96
C ASN A 219 18.44 -3.82 -5.35
N ALA A 220 18.97 -5.00 -5.66
CA ALA A 220 18.55 -5.75 -6.84
C ALA A 220 17.05 -6.11 -6.77
N LEU A 221 16.58 -6.61 -5.63
CA LEU A 221 15.17 -6.91 -5.42
C LEU A 221 14.28 -5.65 -5.45
N ARG A 222 14.72 -4.53 -4.85
CA ARG A 222 14.01 -3.23 -4.99
C ARG A 222 13.96 -2.77 -6.44
N SER A 223 15.00 -3.02 -7.23
CA SER A 223 14.99 -2.74 -8.68
C SER A 223 13.92 -3.55 -9.39
N GLU A 224 13.78 -4.84 -9.06
CA GLU A 224 12.71 -5.73 -9.57
C GLU A 224 11.30 -5.22 -9.17
N PHE A 225 11.13 -4.77 -7.92
CA PHE A 225 9.86 -4.17 -7.47
C PHE A 225 9.58 -2.84 -8.17
N ARG A 226 10.57 -1.95 -8.30
CA ARG A 226 10.47 -0.66 -8.99
C ARG A 226 10.04 -0.86 -10.43
N VAL A 227 10.73 -1.74 -11.17
CA VAL A 227 10.36 -2.02 -12.57
C VAL A 227 8.97 -2.63 -12.65
N SER A 228 8.52 -3.42 -11.67
CA SER A 228 7.14 -3.93 -11.61
C SER A 228 6.07 -2.88 -11.28
N GLY A 229 6.46 -1.70 -10.79
CA GLY A 229 5.56 -0.55 -10.54
C GLY A 229 5.32 -0.24 -9.07
N TRP A 230 6.00 -0.91 -8.14
CA TRP A 230 5.73 -0.76 -6.71
C TRP A 230 6.00 0.65 -6.19
N GLU A 231 7.15 1.26 -6.51
CA GLU A 231 7.46 2.62 -6.01
C GLU A 231 6.42 3.66 -6.44
N ARG A 232 5.88 3.52 -7.66
CA ARG A 232 4.77 4.35 -8.13
C ARG A 232 3.53 4.14 -7.27
N CYS A 233 3.17 2.89 -6.97
CA CYS A 233 2.04 2.59 -6.08
C CYS A 233 2.25 3.17 -4.68
N LEU A 234 3.46 3.02 -4.11
CA LEU A 234 3.80 3.53 -2.78
C LEU A 234 3.74 5.06 -2.73
N GLY A 235 4.36 5.74 -3.70
CA GLY A 235 4.47 7.19 -3.78
C GLY A 235 3.19 7.86 -4.29
N ASP A 236 2.66 7.46 -5.44
CA ASP A 236 1.56 8.18 -6.09
C ASP A 236 0.20 7.87 -5.48
N SER A 237 0.06 6.74 -4.78
CA SER A 237 -1.22 6.33 -4.18
C SER A 237 -1.13 6.17 -2.66
N LEU A 238 -0.38 5.19 -2.16
CA LEU A 238 -0.49 4.77 -0.76
C LEU A 238 -0.07 5.86 0.23
N ARG A 239 0.95 6.68 -0.11
CA ARG A 239 1.33 7.84 0.69
C ARG A 239 0.15 8.79 0.96
N LEU A 240 -0.80 8.90 0.02
CA LEU A 240 -1.85 9.91 0.03
C LEU A 240 -3.04 9.57 0.94
N CYS A 241 -3.05 8.41 1.60
CA CYS A 241 -4.12 8.06 2.54
C CYS A 241 -3.98 8.86 3.85
N LYS A 242 -5.07 9.23 4.52
CA LYS A 242 -5.02 9.98 5.78
C LYS A 242 -4.31 9.20 6.90
N GLU A 243 -3.15 9.67 7.36
CA GLU A 243 -2.36 8.96 8.37
C GLU A 243 -3.12 8.72 9.68
N LYS A 244 -3.91 9.69 10.14
CA LYS A 244 -4.70 9.58 11.37
C LYS A 244 -5.66 8.38 11.37
N PHE A 245 -6.18 7.99 10.21
CA PHE A 245 -7.17 6.91 10.11
C PHE A 245 -6.58 5.62 9.55
N TYR A 246 -5.55 5.70 8.70
CA TYR A 246 -4.96 4.56 8.02
C TYR A 246 -3.49 4.40 8.41
N GLY A 247 -3.22 4.47 9.71
CA GLY A 247 -1.86 4.46 10.26
C GLY A 247 -1.07 3.19 9.94
N SER A 248 -1.74 2.06 9.69
CA SER A 248 -1.10 0.79 9.29
C SER A 248 -0.33 0.92 7.98
N VAL A 249 -0.92 1.57 6.96
CA VAL A 249 -0.26 1.83 5.67
C VAL A 249 0.97 2.72 5.87
N HIS A 250 0.85 3.78 6.66
CA HIS A 250 1.97 4.69 6.95
C HIS A 250 3.09 4.04 7.74
N THR A 251 2.76 3.17 8.71
CA THR A 251 3.76 2.38 9.42
C THR A 251 4.51 1.45 8.46
N ALA A 252 3.80 0.74 7.58
CA ALA A 252 4.44 -0.13 6.61
C ALA A 252 5.30 0.65 5.59
N LEU A 253 4.85 1.82 5.15
CA LEU A 253 5.64 2.75 4.32
C LEU A 253 6.91 3.22 5.03
N ARG A 254 6.82 3.59 6.32
CA ARG A 254 7.99 3.99 7.12
C ARG A 254 8.99 2.85 7.27
N THR A 255 8.53 1.62 7.51
CA THR A 255 9.39 0.44 7.57
C THR A 255 10.15 0.25 6.25
N TRP A 256 9.44 0.32 5.13
CA TRP A 256 10.06 0.20 3.80
C TRP A 256 11.08 1.32 3.53
N VAL A 257 10.72 2.57 3.82
CA VAL A 257 11.57 3.76 3.60
C VAL A 257 12.80 3.74 4.50
N ALA A 258 12.67 3.35 5.78
CA ALA A 258 13.80 3.23 6.70
C ALA A 258 14.81 2.18 6.22
N ALA A 259 14.33 1.00 5.84
CA ALA A 259 15.15 -0.08 5.29
C ALA A 259 15.85 0.34 3.98
N ALA A 260 15.11 0.98 3.08
CA ALA A 260 15.65 1.48 1.81
C ALA A 260 16.73 2.56 2.03
N ALA A 261 16.50 3.50 2.95
CA ALA A 261 17.49 4.55 3.25
C ALA A 261 18.78 3.98 3.88
N GLU A 262 18.68 2.98 4.76
CA GLU A 262 19.87 2.31 5.34
C GLU A 262 20.71 1.62 4.25
N ASP A 263 20.08 1.06 3.21
CA ASP A 263 20.75 0.46 2.06
C ASP A 263 21.24 1.48 1.00
N GLY A 264 21.11 2.79 1.24
CA GLY A 264 21.49 3.84 0.29
C GLY A 264 20.58 3.92 -0.95
N TRP A 265 19.39 3.35 -0.90
CA TRP A 265 18.40 3.41 -1.98
C TRP A 265 17.72 4.78 -2.01
N ASP A 266 17.42 5.30 -3.22
CA ASP A 266 16.67 6.56 -3.34
C ASP A 266 15.21 6.37 -2.89
N VAL A 267 14.87 7.05 -1.80
CA VAL A 267 13.54 7.02 -1.18
C VAL A 267 12.70 8.25 -1.49
N ARG A 268 13.22 9.24 -2.23
CA ARG A 268 12.55 10.54 -2.40
C ARG A 268 11.16 10.42 -3.00
N HIS A 269 11.01 9.62 -4.04
CA HIS A 269 9.71 9.43 -4.70
C HIS A 269 8.66 8.83 -3.76
N VAL A 270 9.02 7.80 -2.97
CA VAL A 270 8.08 7.21 -2.01
C VAL A 270 7.75 8.17 -0.87
N ARG A 271 8.73 8.94 -0.40
CA ARG A 271 8.56 9.87 0.72
C ARG A 271 7.76 11.12 0.38
N PHE A 272 8.03 11.72 -0.77
CA PHE A 272 7.52 13.05 -1.14
C PHE A 272 6.58 13.01 -2.34
N GLY A 273 6.66 11.96 -3.15
CA GLY A 273 5.83 11.77 -4.33
C GLY A 273 6.50 12.14 -5.63
N PRO A 274 5.70 12.28 -6.70
CA PRO A 274 6.22 12.75 -7.96
C PRO A 274 6.83 14.13 -7.73
N GLU A 275 8.01 14.36 -8.29
CA GLU A 275 8.60 15.69 -8.25
C GLU A 275 7.59 16.67 -8.84
N PRO A 276 7.38 17.84 -8.21
CA PRO A 276 6.56 18.86 -8.83
C PRO A 276 7.18 19.13 -10.19
N GLU A 277 6.42 18.85 -11.27
CA GLU A 277 6.88 19.15 -12.61
C GLU A 277 7.46 20.56 -12.57
N THR A 278 8.73 20.69 -12.91
CA THR A 278 9.29 22.01 -13.21
C THR A 278 8.57 22.46 -14.46
N ARG A 279 7.38 23.04 -14.27
CA ARG A 279 6.58 23.67 -15.31
C ARG A 279 7.46 24.79 -15.87
N LYS A 280 8.27 24.47 -16.88
CA LYS A 280 8.45 25.39 -17.99
C LYS A 280 7.09 25.43 -18.65
N SER A 281 6.17 26.25 -18.11
CA SER A 281 4.85 26.38 -18.70
C SER A 281 5.07 26.86 -20.15
N PRO A 282 4.52 26.17 -21.16
CA PRO A 282 4.43 26.75 -22.50
C PRO A 282 3.46 27.95 -22.51
N TRP A 283 2.72 28.13 -21.40
CA TRP A 283 1.70 29.16 -21.20
C TRP A 283 2.20 30.37 -20.41
N ALA A 284 3.46 30.77 -20.61
CA ALA A 284 3.86 32.16 -20.39
C ALA A 284 3.51 33.05 -21.60
N ALA A 285 2.61 32.59 -22.48
CA ALA A 285 1.89 33.46 -23.39
C ALA A 285 0.89 34.27 -22.56
N LYS A 286 1.18 35.57 -22.42
CA LYS A 286 0.38 36.62 -21.78
C LYS A 286 -1.12 36.29 -21.78
N VAL A 287 -1.66 35.95 -20.62
CA VAL A 287 -3.10 35.95 -20.39
C VAL A 287 -3.56 37.41 -20.54
N LYS A 288 -4.21 37.72 -21.67
CA LYS A 288 -5.04 38.93 -21.75
C LYS A 288 -6.17 38.70 -20.75
N VAL A 289 -6.17 39.48 -19.67
CA VAL A 289 -7.32 39.56 -18.76
C VAL A 289 -8.45 40.19 -19.57
N GLU A 290 -9.35 39.38 -20.10
CA GLU A 290 -10.67 39.87 -20.52
C GLU A 290 -11.47 40.13 -19.24
N GLU A 291 -11.89 41.39 -19.05
CA GLU A 291 -12.82 41.77 -17.99
C GLU A 291 -14.09 40.90 -18.12
N ALA A 292 -14.52 40.31 -17.00
CA ALA A 292 -15.75 39.55 -16.94
C ALA A 292 -16.92 40.40 -17.47
N PRO A 293 -17.81 39.83 -18.30
CA PRO A 293 -18.94 40.57 -18.86
C PRO A 293 -19.83 41.08 -17.73
N ARG A 294 -19.96 42.40 -17.64
CA ARG A 294 -20.82 43.06 -16.66
C ARG A 294 -22.27 42.78 -17.04
N LEU A 295 -22.99 42.08 -16.17
CA LEU A 295 -24.45 41.99 -16.23
C LEU A 295 -25.01 43.35 -15.79
N ASP A 296 -25.58 44.12 -16.73
CA ASP A 296 -26.29 45.35 -16.41
C ASP A 296 -27.55 45.02 -15.60
N MET A 297 -27.55 45.38 -14.33
CA MET A 297 -28.76 45.36 -13.51
C MET A 297 -29.70 46.49 -13.97
N PRO A 298 -30.98 46.22 -14.28
CA PRO A 298 -31.93 47.27 -14.57
C PRO A 298 -32.13 48.17 -13.34
N LYS A 299 -32.06 49.49 -13.55
CA LYS A 299 -32.34 50.49 -12.50
C LYS A 299 -33.81 50.38 -12.11
N LEU A 300 -34.07 49.87 -10.90
CA LEU A 300 -35.38 49.93 -10.26
C LEU A 300 -35.46 51.28 -9.53
N ASP A 301 -36.13 52.26 -10.15
CA ASP A 301 -36.46 53.52 -9.49
C ASP A 301 -37.57 53.26 -8.47
N PHE A 302 -37.21 53.21 -7.19
CA PHE A 302 -38.16 53.28 -6.08
C PHE A 302 -38.37 54.75 -5.72
N GLU A 303 -39.51 55.31 -6.11
CA GLU A 303 -39.99 56.61 -5.63
C GLU A 303 -40.29 56.55 -4.13
N LEU A 304 -39.27 56.73 -3.30
CA LEU A 304 -39.42 57.05 -1.88
C LEU A 304 -39.83 58.52 -1.78
N GLY A 305 -41.15 58.75 -1.76
CA GLY A 305 -41.73 60.07 -1.51
C GLY A 305 -41.17 60.69 -0.22
N GLN A 306 -40.48 61.82 -0.35
CA GLN A 306 -40.04 62.62 0.79
C GLN A 306 -41.27 63.18 1.53
N PRO A 307 -41.26 63.20 2.88
CA PRO A 307 -42.34 63.82 3.63
C PRO A 307 -42.32 65.34 3.43
N ARG A 308 -43.45 65.89 2.97
CA ARG A 308 -43.68 67.33 2.89
C ARG A 308 -43.64 67.93 4.30
N VAL A 309 -42.67 68.81 4.51
CA VAL A 309 -42.62 69.73 5.66
C VAL A 309 -43.74 70.76 5.46
N ALA A 310 -44.79 70.67 6.27
CA ALA A 310 -45.81 71.70 6.35
C ALA A 310 -45.34 72.78 7.34
N HIS A 311 -45.30 74.02 6.87
CA HIS A 311 -44.98 75.20 7.66
C HIS A 311 -46.25 75.69 8.37
N ASP A 312 -46.15 75.98 9.67
CA ASP A 312 -47.20 76.54 10.51
C ASP A 312 -47.77 77.85 9.96
N ALA A 313 -49.10 78.00 10.04
CA ALA A 313 -49.81 79.28 10.06
C ALA A 313 -50.95 79.20 11.10
N TRP A 314 -50.92 80.13 12.04
CA TRP A 314 -51.72 80.24 13.26
C TRP A 314 -53.21 80.56 13.02
N LEU A 315 -54.12 79.78 13.62
CA LEU A 315 -55.25 80.17 14.49
C LEU A 315 -56.10 78.95 14.86
#